data_AF-A0A7X7SPV2-F1
#
_entry.id   AF-A0A7X7SPV2-F1
#
_cell.length_a   1.000
_cell.length_b   1.000
_cell.length_c   1.000
_cell.angle_alpha   90.00
_cell.angle_beta   90.00
_cell.angle_gamma   90.00
#
_symmetry.space_group_name_H-M   'P 1'
#
loop_
_entity.id
_entity.type
_entity.pdbx_description
1 polymer ?
#
loop_
_entity_poly.entity_id
_entity_poly.type
_entity_poly.pdbx_seq_one_letter_code
_entity_poly.pdbx_strand_id
1 'polypeptide(L)'
;MADKTVRGRFVWHELITPDTAGAHAFYTKVLGWRTQAWDLNPDYTMFVAPSGPLGGSVGRPSESAARWRPYIGTDHIEGTVDQARSLGARVVTDVTEMPNAGKYAILEDPQGVEFGVYLSPSDPAPEAAPKLGEYSWHELATNDFRAAFDFYSALFGWEAIAEHDMGAPSGVYLTFGRDGTEIGGMFKRTPEMPGGPAWLGYVRVKDVQQTITKATSIGATLLLGPMEVPGGDFIAQFNDPQGGMFAVHTVAADIQRFASETEAAVTAGEAESTEEQAAATGAARRATAQKAAAKKAKQPAKKAKGAAKKASPAAAKKKTAKKAAKKARKSAAPSRKSAKKKAVGAKAKAGKKTASRKVARGGAKKRATAKGRGAAARGAKRPARKVARGAKSKRAAKKRAPARSRSKTARKAK
;
A
#
# COMPACT_ATOMS: atom_id res chain seq x y z
N MET A 1 -29.75 13.24 1.37
CA MET A 1 -28.83 14.27 0.83
C MET A 1 -27.44 13.71 1.05
N ALA A 2 -26.57 13.74 0.04
CA ALA A 2 -25.21 13.21 0.19
C ALA A 2 -24.47 13.94 1.33
N ASP A 3 -23.80 13.20 2.20
CA ASP A 3 -22.98 13.75 3.27
C ASP A 3 -21.69 14.32 2.68
N LYS A 4 -21.66 15.65 2.53
CA LYS A 4 -20.52 16.36 1.95
C LYS A 4 -19.39 16.61 2.94
N THR A 5 -19.57 16.24 4.22
CA THR A 5 -18.56 16.47 5.25
C THR A 5 -17.38 15.51 5.12
N VAL A 6 -16.31 15.81 5.85
CA VAL A 6 -15.12 14.95 5.96
C VAL A 6 -15.38 13.68 6.78
N ARG A 7 -16.51 13.62 7.50
CA ARG A 7 -16.84 12.54 8.42
C ARG A 7 -16.79 11.20 7.70
N GLY A 8 -15.93 10.27 8.14
CA GLY A 8 -15.83 8.94 7.55
C GLY A 8 -14.94 8.83 6.31
N ARG A 9 -14.28 9.91 5.85
CA ARG A 9 -13.24 9.81 4.81
C ARG A 9 -11.95 9.31 5.41
N PHE A 10 -11.22 8.45 4.72
CA PHE A 10 -9.82 8.22 5.05
C PHE A 10 -8.99 9.40 4.58
N VAL A 11 -8.29 10.07 5.49
CA VAL A 11 -7.65 11.38 5.23
C VAL A 11 -6.16 11.40 5.44
N TRP A 12 -5.61 10.41 6.15
CA TRP A 12 -4.18 10.32 6.43
C TRP A 12 -3.76 8.89 6.73
N HIS A 13 -2.50 8.56 6.45
CA HIS A 13 -1.91 7.25 6.75
C HIS A 13 -0.57 7.42 7.44
N GLU A 14 -0.47 6.93 8.67
CA GLU A 14 0.74 7.03 9.47
C GLU A 14 1.49 5.69 9.48
N LEU A 15 2.76 5.73 9.09
CA LEU A 15 3.69 4.62 9.24
C LEU A 15 4.41 4.75 10.57
N ILE A 16 4.21 3.79 11.47
CA ILE A 16 5.01 3.63 12.67
C ILE A 16 6.10 2.61 12.34
N THR A 17 7.38 2.99 12.38
CA THR A 17 8.47 2.14 11.88
C THR A 17 9.76 2.24 12.70
N PRO A 18 10.54 1.14 12.85
CA PRO A 18 11.86 1.20 13.45
C PRO A 18 12.90 1.98 12.62
N ASP A 19 12.68 2.14 11.32
CA ASP A 19 13.59 2.80 10.39
C ASP A 19 12.83 3.66 9.38
N THR A 20 12.68 4.95 9.71
CA THR A 20 12.00 5.92 8.85
C THR A 20 12.78 6.17 7.56
N ALA A 21 14.11 6.25 7.63
CA ALA A 21 14.94 6.51 6.45
C ALA A 21 14.86 5.36 5.43
N GLY A 22 14.95 4.11 5.90
CA GLY A 22 14.76 2.92 5.07
C GLY A 22 13.37 2.86 4.45
N ALA A 23 12.32 3.12 5.23
CA ALA A 23 10.96 3.16 4.73
C ALA A 23 10.76 4.25 3.66
N HIS A 24 11.26 5.46 3.89
CA HIS A 24 11.18 6.57 2.92
C HIS A 24 11.85 6.21 1.60
N ALA A 25 13.06 5.67 1.65
CA ALA A 25 13.78 5.23 0.46
C ALA A 25 13.02 4.12 -0.29
N PHE A 26 12.38 3.21 0.44
CA PHE A 26 11.57 2.13 -0.11
C PHE A 26 10.32 2.67 -0.82
N TYR A 27 9.43 3.38 -0.10
CA TYR A 27 8.17 3.86 -0.67
C TYR A 27 8.36 4.91 -1.78
N THR A 28 9.42 5.72 -1.72
CA THR A 28 9.81 6.61 -2.83
C THR A 28 10.10 5.81 -4.10
N LYS A 29 10.85 4.71 -3.96
CA LYS A 29 11.15 3.85 -5.11
C LYS A 29 9.91 3.10 -5.57
N VAL A 30 9.15 2.46 -4.68
CA VAL A 30 8.04 1.59 -5.09
C VAL A 30 6.84 2.38 -5.59
N LEU A 31 6.39 3.38 -4.83
CA LEU A 31 5.13 4.11 -5.07
C LEU A 31 5.32 5.50 -5.68
N GLY A 32 6.57 5.99 -5.77
CA GLY A 32 6.85 7.32 -6.30
C GLY A 32 6.52 8.46 -5.35
N TRP A 33 6.24 8.17 -4.07
CA TRP A 33 6.00 9.20 -3.06
C TRP A 33 7.27 10.00 -2.79
N ARG A 34 7.13 11.31 -2.68
CA ARG A 34 8.20 12.17 -2.15
C ARG A 34 8.08 12.24 -0.63
N THR A 35 9.13 12.74 0.01
CA THR A 35 9.10 13.05 1.44
C THR A 35 9.29 14.54 1.69
N GLN A 36 8.67 15.03 2.74
CA GLN A 36 8.77 16.42 3.18
C GLN A 36 8.76 16.44 4.72
N ALA A 37 9.74 17.10 5.34
CA ALA A 37 9.69 17.34 6.77
C ALA A 37 8.51 18.27 7.10
N TRP A 38 7.84 18.03 8.22
CA TRP A 38 6.75 18.90 8.64
C TRP A 38 7.31 20.10 9.40
N ASP A 39 7.00 21.32 8.95
CA ASP A 39 7.58 22.56 9.49
C ASP A 39 7.36 22.74 11.01
N LEU A 40 6.29 22.15 11.54
CA LEU A 40 5.92 22.24 12.96
C LEU A 40 6.53 21.13 13.82
N ASN A 41 7.00 20.06 13.20
CA ASN A 41 7.71 18.98 13.88
C ASN A 41 8.74 18.36 12.91
N PRO A 42 10.02 18.76 13.00
CA PRO A 42 11.05 18.28 12.08
C PRO A 42 11.34 16.78 12.22
N ASP A 43 10.93 16.16 13.33
CA ASP A 43 11.06 14.71 13.54
C ASP A 43 9.92 13.92 12.87
N TYR A 44 8.90 14.62 12.35
CA TYR A 44 7.82 14.04 11.57
C TYR A 44 8.04 14.30 10.07
N THR A 45 8.10 13.22 9.30
CA THR A 45 8.26 13.28 7.85
C THR A 45 6.99 12.82 7.17
N MET A 46 6.46 13.67 6.29
CA MET A 46 5.27 13.41 5.49
C MET A 46 5.63 12.68 4.20
N PHE A 47 4.77 11.75 3.78
CA PHE A 47 4.70 11.18 2.44
C PHE A 47 3.82 12.04 1.55
N VAL A 48 4.32 12.36 0.36
CA VAL A 48 3.68 13.28 -0.59
C VAL A 48 3.53 12.59 -1.94
N ALA A 49 2.29 12.27 -2.30
CA ALA A 49 1.92 11.81 -3.63
C ALA A 49 1.91 12.98 -4.64
N PRO A 50 1.77 12.72 -5.94
CA PRO A 50 1.65 13.80 -6.94
C PRO A 50 0.53 14.80 -6.65
N SER A 51 -0.54 14.37 -5.98
CA SER A 51 -1.69 15.19 -5.59
C SER A 51 -1.51 15.98 -4.29
N GLY A 52 -0.50 15.65 -3.49
CA GLY A 52 -0.25 16.30 -2.21
C GLY A 52 0.10 15.32 -1.09
N PRO A 53 0.22 15.82 0.14
CA PRO A 53 0.46 14.99 1.30
C PRO A 53 -0.68 14.00 1.56
N LEU A 54 -0.35 12.75 1.89
CA LEU A 54 -1.34 11.70 2.18
C LEU A 54 -1.05 10.90 3.45
N GLY A 55 0.09 11.16 4.08
CA GLY A 55 0.55 10.33 5.17
C GLY A 55 1.85 10.85 5.75
N GLY A 56 2.33 10.19 6.80
CA GLY A 56 3.61 10.51 7.40
C GLY A 56 4.18 9.33 8.15
N SER A 57 5.31 9.53 8.81
CA SER A 57 5.99 8.46 9.53
C SER A 57 6.48 8.91 10.89
N VAL A 58 6.38 8.01 11.86
CA VAL A 58 6.92 8.16 13.20
C VAL A 58 7.97 7.07 13.45
N GLY A 59 9.14 7.47 13.94
CA GLY A 59 10.20 6.55 14.33
C GLY A 59 9.92 5.86 15.66
N ARG A 60 9.97 4.53 15.69
CA ARG A 60 9.94 3.68 16.88
C ARG A 60 11.07 2.65 16.84
N PRO A 61 12.35 3.04 17.04
CA PRO A 61 13.50 2.15 16.89
C PRO A 61 13.49 0.91 17.81
N SER A 62 12.68 0.93 18.88
CA SER A 62 12.50 -0.19 19.79
C SER A 62 11.49 -1.25 19.31
N GLU A 63 10.66 -0.93 18.32
CA GLU A 63 9.69 -1.88 17.76
C GLU A 63 10.37 -2.80 16.74
N SER A 64 9.94 -4.06 16.65
CA SER A 64 10.56 -5.04 15.75
C SER A 64 9.96 -5.06 14.34
N ALA A 65 8.80 -4.43 14.14
CA ALA A 65 8.11 -4.38 12.85
C ALA A 65 7.37 -3.06 12.68
N ALA A 66 7.33 -2.56 11.45
CA ALA A 66 6.54 -1.40 11.10
C ALA A 66 5.04 -1.74 11.00
N ARG A 67 4.16 -0.73 11.12
CA ARG A 67 2.73 -0.85 10.87
C ARG A 67 2.14 0.45 10.32
N TRP A 68 1.10 0.33 9.51
CA TRP A 68 0.31 1.46 9.04
C TRP A 68 -0.93 1.66 9.91
N ARG A 69 -1.26 2.92 10.19
CA ARG A 69 -2.49 3.34 10.86
C ARG A 69 -3.24 4.35 9.99
N PRO A 70 -4.48 4.05 9.58
CA PRO A 70 -5.30 5.03 8.89
C PRO A 70 -5.88 6.05 9.87
N TYR A 71 -6.12 7.26 9.39
CA TYR A 71 -6.90 8.30 10.07
C TYR A 71 -8.18 8.55 9.29
N ILE A 72 -9.28 8.62 10.04
CA ILE A 72 -10.61 8.86 9.51
C ILE A 72 -11.04 10.28 9.91
N GLY A 73 -11.52 11.04 8.93
CA GLY A 73 -11.99 12.40 9.11
C GLY A 73 -13.25 12.46 9.97
N THR A 74 -13.36 13.52 10.75
CA THR A 74 -14.58 13.90 11.48
C THR A 74 -14.74 15.41 11.46
N ASP A 75 -15.99 15.87 11.52
CA ASP A 75 -16.38 17.27 11.67
C ASP A 75 -16.53 17.68 13.15
N HIS A 76 -16.58 16.72 14.07
CA HIS A 76 -16.64 16.96 15.51
C HIS A 76 -15.85 15.91 16.30
N ILE A 77 -14.59 16.23 16.61
CA ILE A 77 -13.66 15.24 17.18
C ILE A 77 -13.99 14.87 18.62
N GLU A 78 -14.37 15.81 19.47
CA GLU A 78 -14.73 15.53 20.87
C GLU A 78 -15.94 14.59 20.94
N GLY A 79 -17.01 14.90 20.20
CA GLY A 79 -18.19 14.04 20.11
C GLY A 79 -17.89 12.66 19.50
N THR A 80 -17.00 12.59 18.50
CA THR A 80 -16.58 11.31 17.91
C THR A 80 -15.84 10.44 18.93
N VAL A 81 -14.92 11.02 19.70
CA VAL A 81 -14.17 10.31 20.75
C VAL A 81 -15.09 9.84 21.88
N ASP A 82 -16.02 10.68 22.33
CA ASP A 82 -16.98 10.32 23.36
C ASP A 82 -17.93 9.22 22.89
N GLN A 83 -18.43 9.30 21.65
CA GLN A 83 -19.23 8.25 21.05
C GLN A 83 -18.44 6.93 20.94
N ALA A 84 -17.20 6.98 20.45
CA ALA A 84 -16.36 5.79 20.34
C ALA A 84 -16.13 5.13 21.70
N ARG A 85 -15.87 5.93 22.74
CA ARG A 85 -15.73 5.45 24.12
C ARG A 85 -17.01 4.77 24.61
N SER A 86 -18.18 5.35 24.32
CA SER A 86 -19.48 4.76 24.68
C SER A 86 -19.76 3.42 23.98
N LEU A 87 -19.17 3.21 22.80
CA LEU A 87 -19.24 1.97 22.01
C LEU A 87 -18.14 0.95 22.38
N GLY A 88 -17.33 1.24 23.40
CA GLY A 88 -16.31 0.32 23.91
C GLY A 88 -14.91 0.51 23.35
N ALA A 89 -14.64 1.58 22.60
CA ALA A 89 -13.28 1.90 22.18
C ALA A 89 -12.42 2.34 23.37
N ARG A 90 -11.14 2.02 23.30
CA ARG A 90 -10.12 2.54 24.22
C ARG A 90 -9.49 3.79 23.62
N VAL A 91 -9.41 4.87 24.39
CA VAL A 91 -8.68 6.09 23.99
C VAL A 91 -7.19 5.88 24.28
N VAL A 92 -6.38 5.81 23.22
CA VAL A 92 -4.92 5.63 23.29
C VAL A 92 -4.22 6.98 23.46
N THR A 93 -4.67 7.96 22.69
CA THR A 93 -4.24 9.35 22.76
C THR A 93 -5.49 10.21 22.75
N ASP A 94 -5.65 11.04 23.77
CA ASP A 94 -6.79 11.95 23.87
C ASP A 94 -6.73 13.03 22.79
N VAL A 95 -7.82 13.78 22.62
CA VAL A 95 -7.90 14.87 21.65
C VAL A 95 -6.74 15.83 21.83
N THR A 96 -5.87 15.84 20.82
CA THR A 96 -4.63 16.61 20.80
C THR A 96 -4.71 17.64 19.68
N GLU A 97 -4.48 18.90 20.04
CA GLU A 97 -4.43 20.00 19.08
C GLU A 97 -3.04 20.10 18.44
N MET A 98 -3.03 20.20 17.12
CA MET A 98 -1.84 20.47 16.33
C MET A 98 -1.92 21.91 15.82
N PRO A 99 -1.02 22.81 16.25
CA PRO A 99 -1.04 24.21 15.83
C PRO A 99 -1.19 24.33 14.31
N ASN A 100 -2.18 25.07 13.82
CA ASN A 100 -2.45 25.27 12.39
C ASN A 100 -2.71 24.01 11.54
N ALA A 101 -2.78 22.82 12.14
CA ALA A 101 -2.94 21.55 11.42
C ALA A 101 -4.12 20.71 11.95
N GLY A 102 -4.99 21.29 12.77
CA GLY A 102 -6.23 20.66 13.22
C GLY A 102 -6.07 19.88 14.53
N LYS A 103 -6.93 18.89 14.74
CA LYS A 103 -6.91 18.03 15.94
C LYS A 103 -6.89 16.57 15.54
N TYR A 104 -6.27 15.74 16.37
CA TYR A 104 -6.34 14.29 16.23
C TYR A 104 -6.56 13.59 17.56
N ALA A 105 -7.03 12.36 17.51
CA ALA A 105 -6.99 11.42 18.62
C ALA A 105 -6.67 10.02 18.09
N ILE A 106 -6.07 9.17 18.93
CA ILE A 106 -5.80 7.77 18.59
C ILE A 106 -6.69 6.89 19.43
N LEU A 107 -7.45 6.03 18.77
CA LEU A 107 -8.42 5.14 19.37
C LEU A 107 -8.07 3.69 19.02
N GLU A 108 -8.47 2.77 19.88
CA GLU A 108 -8.47 1.33 19.61
C GLU A 108 -9.91 0.84 19.63
N ASP A 109 -10.35 0.20 18.56
CA ASP A 109 -11.70 -0.34 18.44
C ASP A 109 -11.93 -1.54 19.41
N PRO A 110 -13.17 -2.00 19.62
CA PRO A 110 -13.44 -3.16 20.47
C PRO A 110 -12.79 -4.48 20.00
N GLN A 111 -12.26 -4.52 18.78
CA GLN A 111 -11.56 -5.67 18.20
C GLN A 111 -10.04 -5.59 18.42
N GLY A 112 -9.53 -4.50 18.99
CA GLY A 112 -8.11 -4.27 19.28
C GLY A 112 -7.34 -3.58 18.16
N VAL A 113 -8.02 -2.91 17.21
CA VAL A 113 -7.38 -2.23 16.07
C VAL A 113 -7.23 -0.74 16.35
N GLU A 114 -5.99 -0.24 16.32
CA GLU A 114 -5.71 1.20 16.43
C GLU A 114 -6.05 1.93 15.12
N PHE A 115 -6.74 3.07 15.23
CA PHE A 115 -7.00 4.03 14.16
C PHE A 115 -6.95 5.46 14.68
N GLY A 116 -6.68 6.41 13.79
CA GLY A 116 -6.74 7.82 14.11
C GLY A 116 -8.10 8.43 13.76
N VAL A 117 -8.55 9.41 14.53
CA VAL A 117 -9.58 10.35 14.10
C VAL A 117 -8.96 11.72 13.92
N TYR A 118 -9.37 12.44 12.89
CA TYR A 118 -8.77 13.72 12.53
C TYR A 118 -9.83 14.77 12.18
N LEU A 119 -9.70 15.96 12.75
CA LEU A 119 -10.47 17.15 12.40
C LEU A 119 -9.53 18.14 11.72
N SER A 120 -9.77 18.40 10.44
CA SER A 120 -9.03 19.38 9.65
C SER A 120 -9.42 20.81 10.05
N PRO A 121 -8.50 21.80 10.02
CA PRO A 121 -8.84 23.19 10.26
C PRO A 121 -9.57 23.86 9.09
N SER A 122 -9.68 23.18 7.94
CA SER A 122 -10.34 23.65 6.72
C SER A 122 -11.26 22.58 6.16
N ASP A 123 -12.27 23.00 5.39
CA ASP A 123 -13.14 22.08 4.69
C ASP A 123 -12.35 21.16 3.75
N PRO A 124 -12.71 19.87 3.65
CA PRO A 124 -12.05 18.98 2.73
C PRO A 124 -12.32 19.41 1.29
N ALA A 125 -11.37 19.14 0.41
CA ALA A 125 -11.65 19.17 -1.02
C ALA A 125 -12.83 18.22 -1.35
N PRO A 126 -13.57 18.48 -2.44
CA PRO A 126 -14.56 17.52 -2.93
C PRO A 126 -13.92 16.14 -3.10
N GLU A 127 -14.63 15.12 -2.64
CA GLU A 127 -14.20 13.73 -2.80
C GLU A 127 -14.13 13.39 -4.28
N ALA A 128 -13.06 12.71 -4.67
CA ALA A 128 -12.78 12.34 -6.04
C ALA A 128 -12.20 10.93 -6.07
N ALA A 129 -12.32 10.28 -7.23
CA ALA A 129 -11.71 8.97 -7.43
C ALA A 129 -10.19 9.05 -7.21
N PRO A 130 -9.59 8.03 -6.55
CA PRO A 130 -8.19 8.03 -6.20
C PRO A 130 -7.30 8.02 -7.45
N LYS A 131 -6.31 8.89 -7.49
CA LYS A 131 -5.30 8.98 -8.55
C LYS A 131 -4.17 7.97 -8.32
N LEU A 132 -3.31 7.80 -9.32
CA LEU A 132 -2.09 7.00 -9.18
C LEU A 132 -1.24 7.53 -8.01
N GLY A 133 -0.81 6.61 -7.14
CA GLY A 133 -0.08 6.91 -5.92
C GLY A 133 -0.96 7.28 -4.72
N GLU A 134 -2.29 7.36 -4.87
CA GLU A 134 -3.20 7.57 -3.73
C GLU A 134 -3.73 6.24 -3.20
N TYR A 135 -4.19 6.24 -1.95
CA TYR A 135 -4.95 5.10 -1.42
C TYR A 135 -6.31 5.00 -2.11
N SER A 136 -6.67 3.79 -2.52
CA SER A 136 -7.87 3.49 -3.31
C SER A 136 -8.82 2.50 -2.66
N TRP A 137 -8.37 1.81 -1.62
CA TRP A 137 -9.17 0.87 -0.86
C TRP A 137 -8.60 0.71 0.55
N HIS A 138 -9.48 0.43 1.51
CA HIS A 138 -9.11 0.18 2.89
C HIS A 138 -9.80 -1.07 3.39
N GLU A 139 -9.00 -2.04 3.82
CA GLU A 139 -9.51 -3.34 4.21
C GLU A 139 -9.24 -3.60 5.69
N LEU A 140 -10.27 -3.98 6.43
CA LEU A 140 -10.15 -4.37 7.82
C LEU A 140 -10.26 -5.90 7.95
N ALA A 141 -9.13 -6.52 8.26
CA ALA A 141 -9.11 -7.89 8.71
C ALA A 141 -9.35 -7.90 10.24
N THR A 142 -10.44 -8.49 10.71
CA THR A 142 -10.81 -8.46 12.15
C THR A 142 -11.33 -9.80 12.69
N ASN A 143 -11.56 -9.92 13.99
CA ASN A 143 -12.07 -11.14 14.63
C ASN A 143 -13.59 -11.30 14.47
N ASP A 144 -14.32 -10.18 14.47
CA ASP A 144 -15.75 -10.08 14.22
C ASP A 144 -16.05 -8.86 13.34
N PHE A 145 -16.21 -9.08 12.04
CA PHE A 145 -16.42 -7.99 11.08
C PHE A 145 -17.79 -7.33 11.22
N ARG A 146 -18.80 -8.02 11.76
CA ARG A 146 -20.13 -7.42 11.98
C ARG A 146 -20.07 -6.45 13.14
N ALA A 147 -19.47 -6.86 14.27
CA ALA A 147 -19.27 -5.96 15.41
C ALA A 147 -18.36 -4.77 15.07
N ALA A 148 -17.30 -4.99 14.28
CA ALA A 148 -16.46 -3.90 13.78
C ALA A 148 -17.26 -2.95 12.88
N PHE A 149 -18.05 -3.47 11.94
CA PHE A 149 -18.85 -2.65 11.05
C PHE A 149 -19.89 -1.82 11.81
N ASP A 150 -20.61 -2.40 12.78
CA ASP A 150 -21.57 -1.67 13.60
C ASP A 150 -20.90 -0.49 14.35
N PHE A 151 -19.69 -0.72 14.88
CA PHE A 151 -18.89 0.31 15.54
C PHE A 151 -18.50 1.44 14.56
N TYR A 152 -17.91 1.12 13.42
CA TYR A 152 -17.45 2.12 12.46
C TYR A 152 -18.61 2.84 11.77
N SER A 153 -19.69 2.14 11.44
CA SER A 153 -20.91 2.70 10.87
C SER A 153 -21.55 3.72 11.82
N ALA A 154 -21.64 3.42 13.12
CA ALA A 154 -22.18 4.36 14.10
C ALA A 154 -21.36 5.67 14.19
N LEU A 155 -20.03 5.58 14.08
CA LEU A 155 -19.13 6.74 14.15
C LEU A 155 -19.11 7.54 12.85
N PHE A 156 -19.06 6.87 11.71
CA PHE A 156 -18.68 7.48 10.44
C PHE A 156 -19.78 7.49 9.39
N GLY A 157 -20.95 6.94 9.71
CA GLY A 157 -22.07 6.87 8.78
C GLY A 157 -21.84 5.93 7.60
N TRP A 158 -20.87 5.01 7.70
CA TRP A 158 -20.60 4.04 6.65
C TRP A 158 -21.78 3.11 6.43
N GLU A 159 -22.02 2.77 5.16
CA GLU A 159 -23.10 1.93 4.69
C GLU A 159 -22.55 0.56 4.29
N ALA A 160 -23.29 -0.50 4.62
CA ALA A 160 -23.00 -1.83 4.09
C ALA A 160 -23.53 -1.88 2.65
N ILE A 161 -22.63 -2.05 1.68
CA ILE A 161 -22.97 -2.01 0.26
C ILE A 161 -23.26 -3.42 -0.26
N ALA A 162 -22.38 -4.38 0.02
CA ALA A 162 -22.51 -5.75 -0.45
C ALA A 162 -21.83 -6.74 0.51
N GLU A 163 -22.37 -7.95 0.58
CA GLU A 163 -21.70 -9.10 1.21
C GLU A 163 -21.39 -10.13 0.13
N HIS A 164 -20.12 -10.53 0.04
CA HIS A 164 -19.65 -11.54 -0.91
C HIS A 164 -19.23 -12.80 -0.14
N ASP A 165 -19.79 -13.95 -0.49
CA ASP A 165 -19.36 -15.23 0.05
C ASP A 165 -18.08 -15.69 -0.67
N MET A 166 -16.96 -15.67 0.06
CA MET A 166 -15.64 -16.10 -0.42
C MET A 166 -15.39 -17.60 -0.16
N GLY A 167 -16.37 -18.32 0.38
CA GLY A 167 -16.27 -19.73 0.73
C GLY A 167 -15.40 -19.98 1.97
N ALA A 168 -15.42 -21.22 2.46
CA ALA A 168 -14.54 -21.62 3.56
C ALA A 168 -13.07 -21.72 3.09
N PRO A 169 -12.08 -21.27 3.88
CA PRO A 169 -12.20 -20.75 5.25
C PRO A 169 -12.43 -19.22 5.35
N SER A 170 -12.38 -18.48 4.23
CA SER A 170 -12.40 -17.01 4.20
C SER A 170 -13.73 -16.38 4.64
N GLY A 171 -14.84 -17.10 4.47
CA GLY A 171 -16.17 -16.65 4.90
C GLY A 171 -16.69 -15.47 4.07
N VAL A 172 -17.29 -14.49 4.74
CA VAL A 172 -17.93 -13.34 4.09
C VAL A 172 -16.97 -12.16 4.04
N TYR A 173 -16.93 -11.51 2.88
CA TYR A 173 -16.34 -10.19 2.67
C TYR A 173 -17.45 -9.14 2.59
N LEU A 174 -17.47 -8.21 3.54
CA LEU A 174 -18.40 -7.08 3.56
C LEU A 174 -17.74 -5.88 2.90
N THR A 175 -18.30 -5.42 1.79
CA THR A 175 -17.94 -4.14 1.18
C THR A 175 -18.73 -3.02 1.83
N PHE A 176 -18.05 -1.95 2.23
CA PHE A 176 -18.67 -0.77 2.83
C PHE A 176 -18.36 0.49 2.03
N GLY A 177 -19.21 1.49 2.22
CA GLY A 177 -19.20 2.70 1.42
C GLY A 177 -19.77 3.91 2.14
N ARG A 178 -19.80 5.02 1.41
CA ARG A 178 -20.47 6.25 1.78
C ARG A 178 -21.05 6.88 0.52
N ASP A 179 -22.24 7.48 0.62
CA ASP A 179 -22.86 8.18 -0.51
C ASP A 179 -22.91 7.33 -1.80
N GLY A 180 -23.14 6.01 -1.65
CA GLY A 180 -23.17 5.05 -2.76
C GLY A 180 -21.80 4.75 -3.41
N THR A 181 -20.70 5.24 -2.85
CA THR A 181 -19.32 4.93 -3.29
C THR A 181 -18.71 3.91 -2.33
N GLU A 182 -18.21 2.80 -2.89
CA GLU A 182 -17.45 1.82 -2.13
C GLU A 182 -16.06 2.37 -1.79
N ILE A 183 -15.63 2.22 -0.54
CA ILE A 183 -14.35 2.77 -0.05
C ILE A 183 -13.47 1.72 0.63
N GLY A 184 -14.01 0.53 0.89
CA GLY A 184 -13.30 -0.49 1.64
C GLY A 184 -14.07 -1.77 1.85
N GLY A 185 -13.40 -2.72 2.50
CA GLY A 185 -13.99 -4.00 2.88
C GLY A 185 -13.61 -4.45 4.27
N MET A 186 -14.41 -5.33 4.86
CA MET A 186 -14.14 -5.94 6.15
C MET A 186 -14.38 -7.45 6.04
N PHE A 187 -13.54 -8.23 6.68
CA PHE A 187 -13.71 -9.67 6.72
C PHE A 187 -13.18 -10.27 8.02
N LYS A 188 -13.66 -11.48 8.33
CA LYS A 188 -13.18 -12.23 9.47
C LYS A 188 -11.84 -12.88 9.14
N ARG A 189 -10.82 -12.61 9.96
CA ARG A 189 -9.51 -13.24 9.87
C ARG A 189 -9.61 -14.74 10.07
N THR A 190 -8.81 -15.47 9.32
CA THR A 190 -8.62 -16.90 9.54
C THR A 190 -7.44 -17.12 10.50
N PRO A 191 -7.39 -18.24 11.24
CA PRO A 191 -6.28 -18.55 12.15
C PRO A 191 -4.91 -18.64 11.47
N GLU A 192 -4.87 -18.88 10.16
CA GLU A 192 -3.65 -19.01 9.36
C GLU A 192 -3.05 -17.64 8.99
N MET A 193 -3.84 -16.57 9.07
CA MET A 193 -3.35 -15.23 8.78
C MET A 193 -2.41 -14.75 9.89
N PRO A 194 -1.15 -14.39 9.55
CA PRO A 194 -0.21 -13.90 10.55
C PRO A 194 -0.66 -12.56 11.15
N GLY A 195 -0.24 -12.29 12.39
CA GLY A 195 -0.47 -11.01 13.07
C GLY A 195 -1.79 -10.89 13.83
N GLY A 196 -2.17 -9.66 14.17
CA GLY A 196 -3.43 -9.29 14.82
C GLY A 196 -4.43 -8.66 13.83
N PRO A 197 -5.67 -8.39 14.27
CA PRO A 197 -6.59 -7.51 13.55
C PRO A 197 -5.91 -6.22 13.11
N ALA A 198 -6.12 -5.81 11.86
CA ALA A 198 -5.42 -4.67 11.29
C ALA A 198 -6.15 -4.10 10.06
N TRP A 199 -5.98 -2.79 9.87
CA TRP A 199 -6.28 -2.11 8.62
C TRP A 199 -5.15 -2.30 7.61
N LEU A 200 -5.52 -2.49 6.35
CA LEU A 200 -4.62 -2.51 5.20
C LEU A 200 -5.08 -1.49 4.16
N GLY A 201 -4.21 -0.54 3.83
CA GLY A 201 -4.46 0.41 2.74
C GLY A 201 -3.88 -0.08 1.42
N TYR A 202 -4.65 0.07 0.34
CA TYR A 202 -4.24 -0.28 -1.03
C TYR A 202 -3.93 0.97 -1.82
N VAL A 203 -2.70 1.10 -2.31
CA VAL A 203 -2.27 2.24 -3.12
C VAL A 203 -2.51 1.95 -4.60
N ARG A 204 -3.18 2.87 -5.31
CA ARG A 204 -3.43 2.73 -6.74
C ARG A 204 -2.12 2.86 -7.51
N VAL A 205 -1.75 1.83 -8.28
CA VAL A 205 -0.55 1.80 -9.11
C VAL A 205 -0.91 1.49 -10.56
N LYS A 206 -0.04 1.90 -11.47
CA LYS A 206 -0.22 1.69 -12.91
C LYS A 206 -0.24 0.20 -13.29
N ASP A 207 0.61 -0.61 -12.64
CA ASP A 207 0.78 -2.02 -12.98
C ASP A 207 1.26 -2.79 -11.73
N VAL A 208 0.42 -3.72 -11.25
CA VAL A 208 0.73 -4.57 -10.10
C VAL A 208 1.97 -5.44 -10.34
N GLN A 209 2.17 -6.03 -11.52
CA GLN A 209 3.32 -6.89 -11.79
C GLN A 209 4.64 -6.15 -11.82
N GLN A 210 4.65 -4.96 -12.42
CA GLN A 210 5.84 -4.11 -12.36
C GLN A 210 6.13 -3.69 -10.91
N THR A 211 5.09 -3.38 -10.13
CA THR A 211 5.27 -3.04 -8.72
C THR A 211 5.77 -4.24 -7.90
N ILE A 212 5.27 -5.47 -8.13
CA ILE A 212 5.78 -6.69 -7.49
C ILE A 212 7.27 -6.86 -7.78
N THR A 213 7.66 -6.80 -9.05
CA THR A 213 9.06 -6.95 -9.47
C THR A 213 9.94 -5.89 -8.80
N LYS A 214 9.48 -4.64 -8.80
CA LYS A 214 10.23 -3.52 -8.21
C LYS A 214 10.37 -3.65 -6.70
N ALA A 215 9.28 -3.89 -5.98
CA ALA A 215 9.26 -3.98 -4.53
C ALA A 215 10.11 -5.15 -4.02
N THR A 216 9.95 -6.33 -4.62
CA THR A 216 10.73 -7.52 -4.23
C THR A 216 12.22 -7.37 -4.53
N SER A 217 12.60 -6.68 -5.62
CA SER A 217 14.02 -6.42 -5.94
C SER A 217 14.75 -5.55 -4.91
N ILE A 218 14.01 -4.81 -4.06
CA ILE A 218 14.58 -3.93 -3.02
C ILE A 218 14.18 -4.34 -1.60
N GLY A 219 13.77 -5.60 -1.41
CA GLY A 219 13.64 -6.22 -0.08
C GLY A 219 12.21 -6.35 0.46
N ALA A 220 11.17 -6.03 -0.33
CA ALA A 220 9.81 -6.38 0.07
C ALA A 220 9.58 -7.89 0.00
N THR A 221 8.76 -8.41 0.90
CA THR A 221 8.26 -9.79 0.83
C THR A 221 6.87 -9.78 0.23
N LEU A 222 6.67 -10.45 -0.90
CA LEU A 222 5.34 -10.66 -1.48
C LEU A 222 4.55 -11.64 -0.63
N LEU A 223 3.37 -11.23 -0.16
CA LEU A 223 2.49 -12.06 0.66
C LEU A 223 1.37 -12.67 -0.18
N LEU A 224 0.79 -11.88 -1.09
CA LEU A 224 -0.30 -12.25 -1.95
C LEU A 224 -0.19 -11.48 -3.27
N GLY A 225 -0.49 -12.15 -4.38
CA GLY A 225 -0.64 -11.52 -5.69
C GLY A 225 0.38 -11.99 -6.74
N PRO A 226 0.20 -11.59 -8.01
CA PRO A 226 -0.96 -10.86 -8.51
C PRO A 226 -2.24 -11.67 -8.32
N MET A 227 -3.30 -10.99 -7.93
CA MET A 227 -4.63 -11.58 -7.81
C MET A 227 -5.61 -10.66 -8.50
N GLU A 228 -6.37 -11.22 -9.45
CA GLU A 228 -7.53 -10.55 -10.01
C GLU A 228 -8.66 -10.60 -8.97
N VAL A 229 -9.31 -9.46 -8.74
CA VAL A 229 -10.48 -9.34 -7.88
C VAL A 229 -11.73 -9.05 -8.73
N PRO A 230 -12.95 -9.27 -8.21
CA PRO A 230 -14.16 -8.96 -8.95
C PRO A 230 -14.14 -7.55 -9.53
N GLY A 231 -14.54 -7.40 -10.80
CA GLY A 231 -14.43 -6.14 -11.54
C GLY A 231 -13.24 -6.07 -12.50
N GLY A 232 -12.31 -7.03 -12.44
CA GLY A 232 -11.13 -7.10 -13.32
C GLY A 232 -9.96 -6.25 -12.84
N ASP A 233 -10.04 -5.75 -11.61
CA ASP A 233 -8.96 -5.08 -10.91
C ASP A 233 -7.89 -6.10 -10.47
N PHE A 234 -6.66 -5.66 -10.28
CA PHE A 234 -5.57 -6.51 -9.78
C PHE A 234 -4.97 -5.95 -8.50
N ILE A 235 -4.64 -6.84 -7.56
CA ILE A 235 -4.01 -6.47 -6.29
C ILE A 235 -2.74 -7.29 -6.01
N ALA A 236 -1.88 -6.72 -5.17
CA ALA A 236 -0.83 -7.46 -4.47
C ALA A 236 -0.61 -6.89 -3.06
N GLN A 237 -0.27 -7.76 -2.11
CA GLN A 237 0.02 -7.41 -0.73
C GLN A 237 1.46 -7.81 -0.38
N PHE A 238 2.13 -6.98 0.42
CA PHE A 238 3.55 -7.13 0.76
C PHE A 238 3.79 -6.81 2.23
N ASN A 239 4.93 -7.28 2.74
CA ASN A 239 5.64 -6.59 3.80
C ASN A 239 6.78 -5.75 3.19
N ASP A 240 6.93 -4.51 3.65
CA ASP A 240 8.11 -3.69 3.39
C ASP A 240 9.36 -4.27 4.13
N PRO A 241 10.57 -3.76 3.86
CA PRO A 241 11.78 -4.26 4.51
C PRO A 241 11.81 -4.08 6.04
N GLN A 242 10.96 -3.20 6.58
CA GLN A 242 10.79 -2.96 8.02
C GLN A 242 9.64 -3.82 8.61
N GLY A 243 8.98 -4.66 7.81
CA GLY A 243 7.89 -5.54 8.23
C GLY A 243 6.49 -4.92 8.17
N GLY A 244 6.36 -3.69 7.65
CA GLY A 244 5.09 -3.00 7.49
C GLY A 244 4.28 -3.55 6.32
N MET A 245 3.07 -4.03 6.61
CA MET A 245 2.20 -4.58 5.59
C MET A 245 1.54 -3.45 4.77
N PHE A 246 1.64 -3.52 3.44
CA PHE A 246 0.98 -2.60 2.52
C PHE A 246 0.47 -3.34 1.28
N ALA A 247 -0.48 -2.74 0.57
CA ALA A 247 -1.03 -3.33 -0.64
C ALA A 247 -1.04 -2.32 -1.80
N VAL A 248 -1.09 -2.86 -3.01
CA VAL A 248 -1.22 -2.07 -4.24
C VAL A 248 -2.35 -2.62 -5.08
N HIS A 249 -2.94 -1.73 -5.87
CA HIS A 249 -4.15 -1.97 -6.63
C HIS A 249 -4.03 -1.33 -8.01
N THR A 250 -4.29 -2.06 -9.09
CA THR A 250 -4.48 -1.50 -10.43
C THR A 250 -5.92 -1.71 -10.84
N VAL A 251 -6.63 -0.63 -11.13
CA VAL A 251 -8.02 -0.70 -11.58
C VAL A 251 -8.12 -1.16 -13.02
N ALA A 252 -9.19 -1.87 -13.38
CA ALA A 252 -9.46 -2.42 -14.69
C ALA A 252 -9.41 -1.37 -15.80
N ALA A 253 -9.88 -0.15 -15.52
CA ALA A 253 -9.81 0.97 -16.44
C ALA A 253 -8.36 1.35 -16.81
N ASP A 254 -7.43 1.28 -15.85
CA ASP A 254 -6.01 1.53 -16.11
C ASP A 254 -5.40 0.40 -16.95
N ILE A 255 -5.76 -0.86 -16.65
CA ILE A 255 -5.31 -2.03 -17.41
C ILE A 255 -5.72 -1.90 -18.88
N GLN A 256 -7.00 -1.62 -19.14
CA GLN A 256 -7.53 -1.45 -20.50
C GLN A 256 -6.87 -0.28 -21.22
N ARG A 257 -6.71 0.86 -20.53
CA ARG A 257 -6.04 2.04 -21.08
C ARG A 257 -4.60 1.71 -21.49
N PHE A 258 -3.81 1.10 -20.62
CA PHE A 258 -2.42 0.81 -20.92
C PHE A 258 -2.23 -0.31 -21.95
N ALA A 259 -3.15 -1.27 -22.02
CA ALA A 259 -3.19 -2.22 -23.13
C ALA A 259 -3.38 -1.49 -24.47
N SER A 260 -4.35 -0.56 -24.56
CA SER A 260 -4.59 0.21 -25.77
C SER A 260 -3.43 1.14 -26.16
N GLU A 261 -2.78 1.78 -25.18
CA GLU A 261 -1.60 2.62 -25.42
C GLU A 261 -0.41 1.79 -25.92
N THR A 262 -0.27 0.56 -25.42
CA THR A 262 0.79 -0.37 -25.85
C THR A 262 0.53 -0.87 -27.27
N GLU A 263 -0.70 -1.28 -27.60
CA GLU A 263 -1.07 -1.65 -28.96
C GLU A 263 -0.86 -0.49 -29.94
N ALA A 264 -1.25 0.73 -29.56
CA ALA A 264 -1.03 1.92 -30.38
C ALA A 264 0.47 2.21 -30.59
N ALA A 265 1.30 2.07 -29.54
CA ALA A 265 2.74 2.27 -29.63
C ALA A 265 3.44 1.19 -30.48
N VAL A 266 3.03 -0.07 -30.37
CA VAL A 266 3.53 -1.17 -31.23
C VAL A 266 3.16 -0.90 -32.68
N THR A 267 1.89 -0.55 -32.95
CA THR A 267 1.41 -0.23 -34.31
C THR A 267 2.17 0.95 -34.92
N ALA A 268 2.44 2.00 -34.12
CA ALA A 268 3.22 3.15 -34.57
C ALA A 268 4.67 2.79 -34.87
N GLY A 269 5.31 1.97 -34.02
CA GLY A 269 6.67 1.47 -34.26
C GLY A 269 6.77 0.55 -35.48
N GLU A 270 5.75 -0.27 -35.74
CA GLU A 270 5.67 -1.10 -36.95
C GLU A 270 5.54 -0.23 -38.21
N ALA A 271 4.69 0.81 -38.17
CA ALA A 271 4.54 1.74 -39.28
C ALA A 271 5.85 2.51 -39.58
N GLU A 272 6.52 3.01 -38.53
CA GLU A 272 7.81 3.73 -38.67
C GLU A 272 8.91 2.80 -39.19
N SER A 273 8.98 1.55 -38.71
CA SER A 273 9.93 0.55 -39.22
C SER A 273 9.65 0.15 -40.68
N THR A 274 8.38 0.12 -41.09
CA THR A 274 7.98 -0.18 -42.48
C THR A 274 8.36 0.97 -43.40
N GLU A 275 8.19 2.22 -42.96
CA GLU A 275 8.59 3.40 -43.70
C GLU A 275 10.12 3.51 -43.81
N GLU A 276 10.86 3.19 -42.74
CA GLU A 276 12.32 3.13 -42.76
C GLU A 276 12.85 2.02 -43.69
N GLN A 277 12.24 0.83 -43.65
CA GLN A 277 12.57 -0.27 -44.57
C GLN A 277 12.24 0.09 -46.03
N ALA A 278 11.12 0.75 -46.30
CA ALA A 278 10.75 1.23 -47.62
C ALA A 278 11.74 2.28 -48.14
N ALA A 279 12.17 3.22 -47.29
CA ALA A 279 13.16 4.24 -47.61
C ALA A 279 14.54 3.62 -47.90
N ALA A 280 15.00 2.66 -47.09
CA ALA A 280 16.25 1.94 -47.29
C ALA A 280 16.24 1.12 -48.60
N THR A 281 15.12 0.47 -48.92
CA THR A 281 14.94 -0.29 -50.16
C THR A 281 14.93 0.64 -51.38
N GLY A 282 14.31 1.81 -51.26
CA GLY A 282 14.32 2.86 -52.28
C GLY A 282 15.73 3.41 -52.54
N ALA A 283 16.51 3.65 -51.48
CA ALA A 283 17.90 4.08 -51.58
C ALA A 283 18.81 3.03 -52.25
N ALA A 284 18.65 1.75 -51.89
CA ALA A 284 19.39 0.64 -52.49
C ALA A 284 19.09 0.48 -54.00
N ARG A 285 17.82 0.63 -54.40
CA ARG A 285 17.42 0.62 -55.83
C ARG A 285 18.04 1.78 -56.61
N ARG A 286 18.07 2.99 -56.04
CA ARG A 286 18.72 4.18 -56.66
C ARG A 286 20.23 3.99 -56.82
N ALA A 287 20.91 3.47 -55.82
CA ALA A 287 22.34 3.19 -55.89
C ALA A 287 22.69 2.13 -56.97
N THR A 288 21.83 1.12 -57.12
CA THR A 288 21.99 0.07 -58.14
C THR A 288 21.75 0.62 -59.55
N ALA A 289 20.74 1.48 -59.73
CA ALA A 289 20.47 2.17 -60.99
C ALA A 289 21.61 3.12 -61.40
N GLN A 290 22.19 3.86 -60.46
CA GLN A 290 23.34 4.73 -60.71
C GLN A 290 24.61 3.95 -61.11
N LYS A 291 24.87 2.80 -60.47
CA LYS A 291 25.97 1.89 -60.88
C LYS A 291 25.76 1.30 -62.28
N ALA A 292 24.52 0.96 -62.64
CA ALA A 292 24.19 0.46 -63.98
C ALA A 292 24.35 1.54 -65.07
N ALA A 293 23.95 2.79 -64.78
CA ALA A 293 24.14 3.93 -65.68
C ALA A 293 25.63 4.27 -65.89
N ALA A 294 26.42 4.25 -64.83
CA ALA A 294 27.88 4.47 -64.91
C ALA A 294 28.62 3.38 -65.70
N LYS A 295 28.10 2.13 -65.70
CA LYS A 295 28.66 1.01 -66.48
C LYS A 295 28.31 1.09 -67.97
N LYS A 296 27.16 1.68 -68.32
CA LYS A 296 26.75 1.92 -69.71
C LYS A 296 27.54 3.07 -70.36
N ALA A 297 28.06 4.01 -69.56
CA ALA A 297 28.88 5.13 -70.03
C ALA A 297 30.38 4.80 -70.25
N LYS A 298 30.83 3.55 -70.00
CA LYS A 298 32.24 3.11 -70.10
C LYS A 298 32.50 1.98 -71.11
N GLN A 299 31.75 1.89 -72.21
CA GLN A 299 32.14 1.03 -73.35
C GLN A 299 33.14 1.75 -74.26
N PRO A 300 34.36 1.20 -74.51
CA PRO A 300 35.30 1.80 -75.43
C PRO A 300 35.03 1.38 -76.88
N ALA A 301 35.12 2.34 -77.80
CA ALA A 301 35.22 2.10 -79.23
C ALA A 301 36.52 1.32 -79.54
N LYS A 302 36.42 0.27 -80.36
CA LYS A 302 37.55 -0.56 -80.82
C LYS A 302 38.48 0.24 -81.74
N LYS A 303 39.81 0.16 -81.52
CA LYS A 303 40.84 0.14 -82.58
C LYS A 303 42.21 -0.41 -82.10
N ALA A 304 42.56 -1.56 -82.68
CA ALA A 304 43.85 -2.07 -83.19
C ALA A 304 45.24 -1.81 -82.55
N LYS A 305 45.99 -2.94 -82.49
CA LYS A 305 47.44 -3.19 -82.72
C LYS A 305 48.46 -2.98 -81.59
N GLY A 306 49.34 -3.98 -81.45
CA GLY A 306 50.74 -3.80 -81.02
C GLY A 306 51.25 -4.81 -79.98
N ALA A 307 52.09 -5.75 -80.41
CA ALA A 307 52.77 -6.74 -79.56
C ALA A 307 54.03 -6.17 -78.87
N ALA A 308 54.41 -6.69 -77.68
CA ALA A 308 55.79 -7.11 -77.33
C ALA A 308 55.99 -7.48 -75.83
N LYS A 309 56.44 -8.74 -75.62
CA LYS A 309 57.48 -9.29 -74.72
C LYS A 309 57.88 -8.66 -73.35
N LYS A 310 57.89 -9.59 -72.36
CA LYS A 310 58.95 -10.01 -71.40
C LYS A 310 59.26 -9.23 -70.10
N ALA A 311 59.35 -10.07 -69.04
CA ALA A 311 60.36 -10.17 -67.97
C ALA A 311 60.18 -9.39 -66.64
N SER A 312 60.08 -10.18 -65.55
CA SER A 312 60.56 -9.90 -64.17
C SER A 312 62.11 -9.91 -64.14
N PRO A 313 62.84 -9.38 -63.11
CA PRO A 313 62.58 -9.59 -61.67
C PRO A 313 63.02 -8.48 -60.65
N ALA A 314 62.58 -8.70 -59.40
CA ALA A 314 63.20 -8.47 -58.08
C ALA A 314 64.18 -7.31 -57.77
N ALA A 315 63.90 -6.69 -56.61
CA ALA A 315 64.80 -6.38 -55.47
C ALA A 315 65.28 -4.91 -55.20
N ALA A 316 64.89 -4.45 -54.00
CA ALA A 316 65.72 -3.89 -52.91
C ALA A 316 65.80 -2.36 -52.63
N LYS A 317 65.31 -2.03 -51.41
CA LYS A 317 65.85 -1.10 -50.35
C LYS A 317 65.66 0.42 -50.59
N LYS A 318 65.36 1.30 -49.62
CA LYS A 318 65.67 1.36 -48.17
C LYS A 318 64.87 2.52 -47.47
N LYS A 319 64.43 2.29 -46.22
CA LYS A 319 64.38 3.16 -44.98
C LYS A 319 63.68 4.55 -45.04
N THR A 320 62.92 5.03 -44.04
CA THR A 320 63.18 5.20 -42.57
C THR A 320 61.85 5.32 -41.77
N ALA A 321 61.67 4.58 -40.66
CA ALA A 321 61.64 5.03 -39.23
C ALA A 321 60.54 6.07 -38.86
N LYS A 322 59.68 5.87 -37.84
CA LYS A 322 60.04 5.66 -36.42
C LYS A 322 58.88 5.03 -35.59
N LYS A 323 59.34 4.22 -34.63
CA LYS A 323 58.68 3.38 -33.59
C LYS A 323 58.23 4.26 -32.38
N ALA A 324 57.45 3.86 -31.37
CA ALA A 324 57.31 2.64 -30.55
C ALA A 324 56.18 2.87 -29.53
N ALA A 325 55.73 1.99 -28.64
CA ALA A 325 55.53 0.54 -28.54
C ALA A 325 54.84 0.31 -27.17
N LYS A 326 54.06 -0.77 -27.05
CA LYS A 326 53.25 -1.18 -25.89
C LYS A 326 53.95 -2.33 -25.14
N LYS A 327 53.64 -2.48 -23.84
CA LYS A 327 53.33 -3.74 -23.11
C LYS A 327 54.31 -4.24 -22.00
N ALA A 328 53.76 -4.28 -20.78
CA ALA A 328 53.80 -5.23 -19.64
C ALA A 328 54.99 -6.20 -19.38
N ARG A 329 55.43 -6.31 -18.11
CA ARG A 329 55.26 -7.49 -17.20
C ARG A 329 55.85 -7.29 -15.78
N LYS A 330 55.34 -8.11 -14.85
CA LYS A 330 55.56 -8.22 -13.37
C LYS A 330 57.01 -8.55 -12.94
N SER A 331 57.45 -8.08 -11.75
CA SER A 331 57.76 -8.90 -10.54
C SER A 331 58.59 -8.17 -9.46
N ALA A 332 58.18 -8.37 -8.19
CA ALA A 332 58.94 -8.39 -6.92
C ALA A 332 59.60 -7.12 -6.31
N ALA A 333 59.43 -6.99 -4.98
CA ALA A 333 59.70 -5.92 -4.00
C ALA A 333 61.22 -5.71 -3.65
N PRO A 334 61.70 -4.89 -2.65
CA PRO A 334 61.02 -4.22 -1.52
C PRO A 334 61.57 -2.84 -1.01
N SER A 335 60.90 -2.33 0.05
CA SER A 335 61.40 -1.46 1.14
C SER A 335 61.32 0.08 1.00
N ARG A 336 60.57 0.74 1.92
CA ARG A 336 61.08 1.42 3.14
C ARG A 336 59.97 2.22 3.85
N LYS A 337 59.96 2.08 5.20
CA LYS A 337 59.70 3.06 6.30
C LYS A 337 58.65 4.17 6.03
N SER A 338 57.64 4.45 6.85
CA SER A 338 57.52 4.67 8.31
C SER A 338 56.06 5.17 8.51
N ALA A 339 55.32 5.07 9.63
CA ALA A 339 55.67 5.31 11.02
C ALA A 339 54.62 4.69 11.98
N LYS A 340 55.11 4.45 13.21
CA LYS A 340 54.45 3.94 14.42
C LYS A 340 53.46 4.93 15.05
N LYS A 341 52.44 4.41 15.75
CA LYS A 341 52.32 4.35 17.24
C LYS A 341 50.96 3.72 17.60
N LYS A 342 50.92 2.49 18.13
CA LYS A 342 51.15 2.04 19.53
C LYS A 342 49.89 2.15 20.42
N ALA A 343 49.26 0.99 20.58
CA ALA A 343 48.53 0.58 21.77
C ALA A 343 49.50 0.23 22.92
N VAL A 344 49.04 0.45 24.16
CA VAL A 344 49.41 -0.23 25.42
C VAL A 344 48.17 -0.05 26.31
N GLY A 345 47.65 -0.99 27.09
CA GLY A 345 48.07 -2.31 27.49
C GLY A 345 47.25 -2.66 28.73
N ALA A 346 46.93 -3.94 28.89
CA ALA A 346 46.24 -4.44 30.07
C ALA A 346 47.17 -4.43 31.31
N LYS A 347 46.59 -4.20 32.50
CA LYS A 347 46.95 -4.93 33.71
C LYS A 347 45.84 -4.85 34.77
N ALA A 348 45.61 -6.01 35.38
CA ALA A 348 44.63 -6.32 36.39
C ALA A 348 44.85 -5.58 37.73
N LYS A 349 43.77 -5.46 38.51
CA LYS A 349 43.81 -5.68 39.97
C LYS A 349 42.40 -6.00 40.51
N ALA A 350 42.41 -6.84 41.53
CA ALA A 350 41.28 -7.53 42.12
C ALA A 350 40.45 -6.68 43.09
N GLY A 351 39.16 -7.06 43.20
CA GLY A 351 38.51 -7.34 44.47
C GLY A 351 37.86 -6.18 45.23
N LYS A 352 36.53 -6.10 45.18
CA LYS A 352 35.70 -6.22 46.40
C LYS A 352 34.25 -6.53 46.08
N LYS A 353 33.74 -7.46 46.88
CA LYS A 353 32.43 -8.09 46.92
C LYS A 353 31.28 -7.08 47.05
N THR A 354 30.15 -7.35 46.40
CA THR A 354 28.82 -7.34 47.04
C THR A 354 27.90 -8.33 46.31
N ALA A 355 27.09 -9.02 47.10
CA ALA A 355 26.50 -10.31 46.77
C ALA A 355 25.18 -10.18 45.99
N SER A 356 25.01 -11.02 44.96
CA SER A 356 23.70 -11.55 44.60
C SER A 356 23.61 -12.97 45.16
N ARG A 357 22.65 -13.23 46.04
CA ARG A 357 22.31 -14.60 46.45
C ARG A 357 20.85 -14.89 46.12
N LYS A 358 20.69 -15.66 45.05
CA LYS A 358 19.55 -16.52 44.76
C LYS A 358 19.37 -17.48 45.95
N VAL A 359 18.14 -17.67 46.44
CA VAL A 359 17.77 -18.88 47.19
C VAL A 359 16.50 -19.45 46.55
N ALA A 360 16.60 -20.72 46.18
CA ALA A 360 15.52 -21.54 45.70
C ALA A 360 14.85 -22.31 46.85
N ARG A 361 13.55 -22.56 46.67
CA ARG A 361 12.74 -23.74 47.07
C ARG A 361 12.79 -24.30 48.50
N GLY A 362 11.57 -24.58 48.99
CA GLY A 362 11.23 -25.51 50.08
C GLY A 362 10.47 -24.77 51.19
N GLY A 363 9.32 -25.20 51.71
CA GLY A 363 8.49 -26.38 51.53
C GLY A 363 7.47 -26.41 52.67
N ALA A 364 6.28 -26.94 52.39
CA ALA A 364 5.34 -27.61 53.31
C ALA A 364 4.71 -26.89 54.53
N LYS A 365 3.37 -26.90 54.49
CA LYS A 365 2.40 -27.30 55.55
C LYS A 365 2.37 -26.49 56.86
N LYS A 366 1.18 -25.94 57.16
CA LYS A 366 0.27 -26.50 58.18
C LYS A 366 -1.12 -25.86 58.16
N ARG A 367 -2.12 -26.73 58.27
CA ARG A 367 -3.53 -26.50 58.63
C ARG A 367 -3.67 -25.94 60.05
N ALA A 368 -4.71 -25.14 60.26
CA ALA A 368 -5.71 -25.25 61.35
C ALA A 368 -6.78 -24.14 61.09
N THR A 369 -8.06 -24.38 60.78
CA THR A 369 -9.19 -24.82 61.66
C THR A 369 -9.13 -24.17 63.04
N ALA A 370 -10.14 -23.50 63.60
CA ALA A 370 -11.57 -23.70 63.49
C ALA A 370 -12.36 -22.52 64.13
N LYS A 371 -13.66 -22.45 63.83
CA LYS A 371 -14.83 -22.21 64.72
C LYS A 371 -14.72 -21.09 65.78
N GLY A 372 -15.70 -20.20 65.94
CA GLY A 372 -17.05 -20.13 65.39
C GLY A 372 -18.00 -19.39 66.34
N ARG A 373 -19.27 -19.27 65.91
CA ARG A 373 -20.50 -18.93 66.67
C ARG A 373 -20.54 -17.51 67.25
N GLY A 374 -21.63 -16.75 67.25
CA GLY A 374 -23.07 -16.81 66.91
C GLY A 374 -23.62 -15.43 67.32
N ALA A 375 -24.86 -14.99 67.18
CA ALA A 375 -26.13 -15.47 66.67
C ALA A 375 -27.10 -14.26 66.74
N ALA A 376 -28.15 -14.25 65.89
CA ALA A 376 -29.45 -13.56 66.05
C ALA A 376 -29.48 -12.01 66.05
N ALA A 377 -30.50 -11.29 65.56
CA ALA A 377 -31.89 -11.65 65.29
C ALA A 377 -32.60 -10.60 64.38
N ARG A 378 -33.64 -11.06 63.65
CA ARG A 378 -34.93 -10.38 63.28
C ARG A 378 -34.85 -9.14 62.37
N GLY A 379 -35.67 -8.91 61.34
CA GLY A 379 -36.88 -9.55 60.81
C GLY A 379 -37.94 -8.48 60.45
N ALA A 380 -38.32 -8.34 59.18
CA ALA A 380 -39.62 -7.85 58.65
C ALA A 380 -39.53 -7.66 57.12
N LYS A 381 -40.01 -8.61 56.28
CA LYS A 381 -41.37 -8.77 55.71
C LYS A 381 -41.82 -7.65 54.73
N ARG A 382 -41.82 -8.02 53.43
CA ARG A 382 -42.67 -7.47 52.35
C ARG A 382 -44.17 -7.66 52.68
N PRO A 383 -45.08 -7.05 51.90
CA PRO A 383 -45.69 -7.87 50.85
C PRO A 383 -45.94 -7.16 49.52
N ALA A 384 -45.86 -7.95 48.44
CA ALA A 384 -46.52 -7.67 47.16
C ALA A 384 -48.01 -8.08 47.26
N ARG A 385 -48.90 -7.40 46.53
CA ARG A 385 -50.29 -7.83 46.35
C ARG A 385 -50.70 -7.82 44.87
N LYS A 386 -51.49 -8.86 44.54
CA LYS A 386 -51.97 -9.33 43.23
C LYS A 386 -53.13 -8.50 42.63
N VAL A 387 -53.11 -8.42 41.29
CA VAL A 387 -54.14 -8.78 40.26
C VAL A 387 -55.65 -8.70 40.59
N ALA A 388 -56.40 -8.01 39.71
CA ALA A 388 -57.76 -8.33 39.20
C ALA A 388 -57.90 -7.70 37.78
N ARG A 389 -58.05 -8.42 36.65
CA ARG A 389 -59.21 -9.10 36.01
C ARG A 389 -60.38 -8.22 35.53
N GLY A 390 -60.64 -8.27 34.21
CA GLY A 390 -61.87 -7.88 33.48
C GLY A 390 -61.55 -7.04 32.22
N ALA A 391 -62.04 -7.24 31.00
CA ALA A 391 -63.05 -8.13 30.41
C ALA A 391 -62.82 -8.26 28.88
N LYS A 392 -63.52 -9.22 28.26
CA LYS A 392 -63.47 -9.64 26.84
C LYS A 392 -64.27 -8.72 25.89
N SER A 393 -63.84 -8.64 24.61
CA SER A 393 -64.68 -8.43 23.40
C SER A 393 -63.78 -8.52 22.13
N LYS A 394 -63.57 -9.68 21.47
CA LYS A 394 -64.30 -10.31 20.34
C LYS A 394 -64.69 -9.42 19.12
N ARG A 395 -64.25 -9.92 17.93
CA ARG A 395 -64.73 -9.70 16.54
C ARG A 395 -64.33 -8.37 15.86
N ALA A 396 -64.00 -8.28 14.57
CA ALA A 396 -64.03 -9.22 13.45
C ALA A 396 -63.04 -8.80 12.34
N ALA A 397 -62.60 -9.79 11.55
CA ALA A 397 -61.87 -9.61 10.31
C ALA A 397 -62.74 -9.02 9.20
N LYS A 398 -62.15 -8.22 8.29
CA LYS A 398 -62.59 -8.16 6.89
C LYS A 398 -61.44 -7.83 5.94
N LYS A 399 -61.10 -8.84 5.14
CA LYS A 399 -60.32 -8.75 3.89
C LYS A 399 -61.00 -7.76 2.93
N ARG A 400 -60.21 -7.01 2.15
CA ARG A 400 -60.50 -6.76 0.72
C ARG A 400 -59.23 -6.33 -0.02
N ALA A 401 -58.96 -7.07 -1.10
CA ALA A 401 -57.92 -6.84 -2.08
C ALA A 401 -58.48 -5.98 -3.26
N PRO A 402 -57.76 -5.75 -4.37
CA PRO A 402 -57.55 -4.43 -4.96
C PRO A 402 -58.50 -4.10 -6.12
N ALA A 403 -58.65 -2.81 -6.44
CA ALA A 403 -59.36 -2.35 -7.63
C ALA A 403 -58.36 -2.10 -8.78
N ARG A 404 -58.57 -2.83 -9.89
CA ARG A 404 -58.02 -2.53 -11.22
C ARG A 404 -59.05 -1.75 -12.04
N SER A 405 -58.52 -0.99 -13.00
CA SER A 405 -59.10 -0.60 -14.30
C SER A 405 -60.11 0.57 -14.33
N ARG A 406 -59.73 1.66 -15.02
CA ARG A 406 -60.29 1.95 -16.35
C ARG A 406 -59.47 2.96 -17.15
N SER A 407 -59.29 2.59 -18.41
CA SER A 407 -58.73 3.35 -19.52
C SER A 407 -59.65 4.50 -19.96
N LYS A 408 -59.05 5.52 -20.57
CA LYS A 408 -59.70 6.33 -21.61
C LYS A 408 -58.75 6.55 -22.77
N THR A 409 -59.25 6.21 -23.95
CA THR A 409 -58.68 6.35 -25.29
C THR A 409 -59.31 7.59 -25.95
N ALA A 410 -58.52 8.40 -26.66
CA ALA A 410 -58.87 9.23 -27.84
C ALA A 410 -57.61 10.06 -28.21
N ARG A 411 -56.85 9.85 -29.30
CA ARG A 411 -57.07 9.74 -30.76
C ARG A 411 -57.15 11.11 -31.49
N LYS A 412 -56.13 11.34 -32.35
CA LYS A 412 -56.00 12.12 -33.61
C LYS A 412 -54.81 13.10 -33.53
N ALA A 413 -53.70 12.91 -34.27
CA ALA A 413 -53.49 12.98 -35.72
C ALA A 413 -53.63 14.40 -36.29
N LYS A 414 -52.52 15.16 -36.36
CA LYS A 414 -51.83 15.55 -37.59
C LYS A 414 -50.45 16.11 -37.25
#